data_AF-A0A7H0FUL2-F1
#
_entry.id   AF-A0A7H0FUL2-F1
#
_cell.length_a   1.000
_cell.length_b   1.000
_cell.length_c   1.000
_cell.angle_alpha   90.00
_cell.angle_beta   90.00
_cell.angle_gamma   90.00
#
_symmetry.space_group_name_H-M   'P 1'
#
loop_
_entity.id
_entity.type
_entity.pdbx_description
1 polymer ?
#
loop_
_entity_poly.entity_id
_entity_poly.type
_entity_poly.pdbx_seq_one_letter_code
_entity_poly.pdbx_strand_id
1 'polypeptide(L)'
;MTMELLPILLMPVFLALVIYQTLEGRKRVKRELRNTFLALRFTTPGGVAGGDAMRVIKVYKQGVPFIYDDVFNLPVGPRHISDSFWYCVGPGPSYFLAIPLVEAGLGRVKVSWVVRPLSAERMHAALVDDEHALREAFGPNPGDLLA
;
A
#
# COMPACT_ATOMS: atom_id res chain seq x y z
N MET A 1 -20.42 -45.71 -14.27
CA MET A 1 -20.43 -45.10 -12.93
C MET A 1 -19.08 -44.41 -12.63
N THR A 2 -18.60 -43.58 -13.55
CA THR A 2 -17.25 -42.95 -13.49
C THR A 2 -17.27 -41.46 -13.82
N MET A 3 -18.39 -40.91 -14.32
CA MET A 3 -18.50 -39.48 -14.70
C MET A 3 -18.89 -38.55 -13.53
N GLU A 4 -19.45 -39.09 -12.44
CA GLU A 4 -19.91 -38.31 -11.28
C GLU A 4 -18.77 -37.95 -10.29
N LEU A 5 -17.65 -38.68 -10.32
CA LEU A 5 -16.51 -38.45 -9.40
C LEU A 5 -15.49 -37.43 -9.95
N LEU A 6 -15.52 -37.18 -11.26
CA LEU A 6 -14.64 -36.21 -11.93
C LEU A 6 -14.83 -34.76 -11.42
N PRO A 7 -16.06 -34.22 -11.29
CA PRO A 7 -16.24 -32.85 -10.77
C PRO A 7 -15.84 -32.73 -9.30
N ILE A 8 -16.05 -33.78 -8.49
CA ILE A 8 -15.66 -33.82 -7.06
C ILE A 8 -14.13 -33.76 -6.92
N LEU A 9 -13.39 -34.38 -7.85
CA LEU A 9 -11.92 -34.38 -7.84
C LEU A 9 -11.33 -33.11 -8.47
N LEU A 10 -12.03 -32.46 -9.40
CA LEU A 10 -11.62 -31.20 -10.03
C LEU A 10 -11.88 -29.97 -9.13
N MET A 11 -12.92 -30.00 -8.29
CA MET A 11 -13.24 -28.89 -7.39
C MET A 11 -12.09 -28.51 -6.44
N PRO A 12 -11.41 -29.44 -5.72
CA PRO A 12 -10.30 -29.08 -4.85
C PRO A 12 -9.08 -28.59 -5.64
N VAL A 13 -8.85 -29.08 -6.86
CA VAL A 13 -7.77 -28.60 -7.74
C VAL A 13 -8.04 -27.17 -8.20
N PHE A 14 -9.27 -26.88 -8.62
CA PHE A 14 -9.70 -25.53 -9.00
C PHE A 14 -9.62 -24.57 -7.81
N LEU A 15 -10.11 -24.98 -6.64
CA LEU A 15 -10.02 -24.20 -5.40
C LEU A 15 -8.56 -23.92 -5.02
N ALA A 16 -7.70 -24.95 -5.05
CA ALA A 16 -6.27 -24.79 -4.80
C ALA A 16 -5.61 -23.83 -5.79
N LEU A 17 -5.99 -23.89 -7.07
CA LEU A 17 -5.50 -22.98 -8.11
C LEU A 17 -5.93 -21.53 -7.83
N VAL A 18 -7.19 -21.30 -7.46
CA VAL A 18 -7.71 -19.97 -7.11
C VAL A 18 -7.00 -19.40 -5.87
N ILE A 19 -6.85 -20.21 -4.81
CA ILE A 19 -6.11 -19.83 -3.61
C ILE A 19 -4.65 -19.50 -3.95
N TYR A 20 -3.99 -20.34 -4.75
CA TYR A 20 -2.60 -20.14 -5.16
C TYR A 20 -2.44 -18.83 -5.95
N GLN A 21 -3.29 -18.57 -6.93
CA GLN A 21 -3.27 -17.33 -7.71
C GLN A 21 -3.51 -16.10 -6.81
N THR A 22 -4.39 -16.23 -5.81
CA THR A 22 -4.66 -15.16 -4.84
C THR A 22 -3.44 -14.86 -3.97
N LEU A 23 -2.78 -15.89 -3.44
CA LEU A 23 -1.59 -15.75 -2.59
C LEU A 23 -0.40 -15.19 -3.37
N GLU A 24 -0.18 -15.68 -4.59
CA GLU A 24 0.94 -15.25 -5.41
C GLU A 24 0.72 -13.83 -5.95
N GLY A 25 -0.52 -13.48 -6.32
CA GLY A 25 -0.90 -12.12 -6.67
C GLY A 25 -0.62 -11.13 -5.52
N ARG A 26 -0.98 -11.48 -4.28
CA ARG A 26 -0.69 -10.65 -3.09
C ARG A 26 0.81 -10.43 -2.89
N LYS A 27 1.62 -11.47 -3.05
CA LYS A 27 3.09 -11.35 -2.93
C LYS A 27 3.66 -10.45 -4.01
N ARG A 28 3.19 -10.57 -5.25
CA ARG A 28 3.61 -9.70 -6.37
C ARG A 28 3.26 -8.24 -6.11
N VAL A 29 2.02 -7.94 -5.71
CA VAL A 29 1.61 -6.56 -5.39
C VAL A 29 2.46 -5.97 -4.27
N LYS A 30 2.69 -6.71 -3.18
CA LYS A 30 3.57 -6.25 -2.09
C LYS A 30 4.99 -5.97 -2.56
N ARG A 31 5.53 -6.83 -3.42
CA ARG A 31 6.88 -6.67 -3.99
C ARG A 31 6.95 -5.42 -4.87
N GLU A 32 6.00 -5.24 -5.77
CA GLU A 32 5.97 -4.07 -6.66
C GLU A 32 5.76 -2.77 -5.90
N LEU A 33 4.88 -2.74 -4.90
CA LEU A 33 4.71 -1.58 -4.01
C LEU A 33 6.05 -1.22 -3.35
N ARG A 34 6.75 -2.20 -2.77
CA ARG A 34 8.04 -1.95 -2.12
C ARG A 34 9.09 -1.46 -3.12
N ASN A 35 9.25 -2.14 -4.24
CA ASN A 35 10.27 -1.83 -5.24
C ASN A 35 10.07 -0.43 -5.83
N THR A 36 8.82 -0.10 -6.19
CA THR A 36 8.49 1.21 -6.77
C THR A 36 8.55 2.33 -5.74
N PHE A 37 8.20 2.08 -4.48
CA PHE A 37 8.36 3.04 -3.40
C PHE A 37 9.84 3.38 -3.15
N LEU A 38 10.72 2.37 -3.10
CA LEU A 38 12.16 2.58 -2.91
C LEU A 38 12.79 3.38 -4.05
N ALA A 39 12.24 3.28 -5.26
CA ALA A 39 12.69 4.05 -6.42
C ALA A 39 12.22 5.52 -6.40
N LEU A 40 11.32 5.90 -5.49
CA LEU A 40 10.83 7.29 -5.40
C LEU A 40 11.92 8.23 -4.91
N ARG A 41 11.77 9.50 -5.31
CA ARG A 41 12.61 10.61 -4.90
C ARG A 41 11.75 11.67 -4.22
N PHE A 42 12.18 12.10 -3.05
CA PHE A 42 11.48 13.04 -2.17
C PHE A 42 12.33 14.29 -2.00
N THR A 43 11.76 15.46 -2.24
CA THR A 43 12.46 16.73 -2.03
C THR A 43 12.35 17.13 -0.56
N THR A 44 13.47 17.05 0.16
CA THR A 44 13.58 17.44 1.57
C THR A 44 14.40 18.73 1.72
N PRO A 45 14.35 19.41 2.89
CA PRO A 45 15.21 20.57 3.14
C PRO A 45 16.71 20.29 2.99
N GLY A 46 17.14 19.04 3.26
CA GLY A 46 18.52 18.60 3.09
C GLY A 46 18.88 18.13 1.66
N GLY A 47 17.97 18.27 0.70
CA GLY A 47 18.14 17.81 -0.68
C GLY A 47 17.19 16.66 -1.06
N VAL A 48 17.49 16.01 -2.20
CA VAL A 48 16.66 14.90 -2.70
C VAL A 48 17.02 13.61 -1.97
N ALA A 49 16.05 13.02 -1.29
CA ALA A 49 16.17 11.75 -0.59
C ALA A 49 15.46 10.62 -1.34
N GLY A 50 16.00 9.40 -1.30
CA GLY A 50 15.35 8.21 -1.85
C GLY A 50 14.26 7.65 -0.93
N GLY A 51 13.42 6.76 -1.47
CA GLY A 51 12.42 6.05 -0.67
C GLY A 51 13.02 5.12 0.40
N ASP A 52 14.27 4.71 0.24
CA ASP A 52 15.06 3.99 1.25
C ASP A 52 15.39 4.85 2.48
N ALA A 53 15.50 6.17 2.32
CA ALA A 53 15.67 7.12 3.41
C ALA A 53 14.33 7.58 4.02
N MET A 54 13.19 7.14 3.47
CA MET A 54 11.86 7.42 4.00
C MET A 54 11.39 6.28 4.90
N ARG A 55 10.94 6.63 6.11
CA ARG A 55 10.25 5.69 7.00
C ARG A 55 8.75 5.82 6.83
N VAL A 56 8.08 4.72 6.54
CA VAL A 56 6.61 4.65 6.51
C VAL A 56 6.12 4.36 7.93
N ILE A 57 5.53 5.36 8.58
CA ILE A 57 5.11 5.29 9.98
C ILE A 57 3.66 4.85 10.15
N LYS A 58 2.83 5.07 9.13
CA LYS A 58 1.42 4.67 9.14
C LYS A 58 0.96 4.37 7.73
N VAL A 59 0.23 3.27 7.58
CA VAL A 59 -0.49 2.94 6.35
C VAL A 59 -1.96 2.87 6.67
N TYR A 60 -2.71 3.89 6.26
CA TYR A 60 -4.17 3.86 6.34
C TYR A 60 -4.71 3.19 5.09
N LYS A 61 -5.66 2.25 5.25
CA LYS A 61 -6.35 1.63 4.13
C LYS A 61 -7.80 2.05 4.15
N GLN A 62 -8.27 2.69 3.08
CA GLN A 62 -9.68 3.05 3.00
C GLN A 62 -10.47 1.77 2.68
N GLY A 63 -11.33 1.37 3.62
CA GLY A 63 -12.07 0.13 3.56
C GLY A 63 -13.07 0.11 2.40
N VAL A 64 -12.65 -0.48 1.30
CA VAL A 64 -13.43 -1.56 0.69
C VAL A 64 -12.63 -2.82 1.03
N PRO A 65 -13.22 -3.84 1.69
CA PRO A 65 -12.55 -5.12 1.76
C PRO A 65 -12.23 -5.50 0.33
N PHE A 66 -10.95 -5.77 0.05
CA PHE A 66 -10.51 -6.27 -1.24
C PHE A 66 -11.16 -7.65 -1.42
N ILE A 67 -12.44 -7.67 -1.80
CA ILE A 67 -13.22 -8.86 -2.09
C ILE A 67 -12.67 -9.31 -3.44
N TYR A 68 -11.80 -10.31 -3.40
CA TYR A 68 -11.11 -10.83 -4.57
C TYR A 68 -12.09 -11.41 -5.61
N ASP A 69 -13.34 -11.70 -5.24
CA ASP A 69 -14.40 -12.09 -6.17
C ASP A 69 -14.73 -10.99 -7.20
N ASP A 70 -14.38 -9.73 -6.93
CA ASP A 70 -14.46 -8.69 -7.95
C ASP A 70 -13.39 -8.85 -9.02
N VAL A 71 -12.26 -9.53 -8.79
CA VAL A 71 -11.24 -9.77 -9.83
C VAL A 71 -11.81 -10.57 -11.02
N PHE A 72 -12.83 -11.40 -10.79
CA PHE A 72 -13.51 -12.16 -11.82
C PHE A 72 -14.78 -11.49 -12.38
N ASN A 73 -15.33 -10.48 -11.68
CA ASN A 73 -16.49 -9.70 -12.11
C ASN A 73 -16.14 -8.26 -12.57
N LEU A 74 -14.87 -7.88 -12.52
CA LEU A 74 -14.41 -6.57 -12.96
C LEU A 74 -14.44 -6.51 -14.50
N PRO A 75 -15.08 -5.51 -15.10
CA PRO A 75 -14.93 -5.26 -16.54
C PRO A 75 -13.44 -5.03 -16.84
N VAL A 76 -12.94 -5.72 -17.87
CA VAL A 76 -11.54 -5.63 -18.32
C VAL A 76 -11.21 -4.18 -18.69
N GLY A 77 -10.40 -3.51 -17.86
CA GLY A 77 -9.99 -2.11 -18.07
C GLY A 77 -9.08 -1.58 -16.95
N PRO A 78 -8.33 -0.47 -17.19
CA PRO A 78 -7.42 0.10 -16.21
C PRO A 78 -8.22 0.76 -15.07
N ARG A 79 -8.30 0.09 -13.91
CA ARG A 79 -8.80 0.69 -12.67
C ARG A 79 -7.61 1.02 -11.77
N HIS A 80 -7.44 2.30 -11.44
CA HIS A 80 -6.53 2.75 -10.39
C HIS A 80 -7.21 2.51 -9.05
N ILE A 81 -6.83 1.44 -8.37
CA ILE A 81 -7.35 1.13 -7.02
C ILE A 81 -6.35 1.75 -6.04
N SER A 82 -6.67 2.93 -5.51
CA SER A 82 -5.84 3.64 -4.52
C SER A 82 -6.43 3.48 -3.13
N ASP A 83 -6.34 2.28 -2.57
CA ASP A 83 -6.98 1.97 -1.29
C ASP A 83 -6.03 2.16 -0.10
N SER A 84 -4.88 2.81 -0.29
CA SER A 84 -3.94 3.04 0.81
C SER A 84 -3.26 4.41 0.78
N PHE A 85 -2.96 4.91 1.97
CA PHE A 85 -2.32 6.19 2.24
C PHE A 85 -1.13 5.92 3.14
N TRP A 86 0.08 6.18 2.65
CA TRP A 86 1.33 5.90 3.36
C TRP A 86 1.88 7.22 3.89
N TYR A 87 1.82 7.39 5.21
CA TYR A 87 2.42 8.53 5.89
C TYR A 87 3.90 8.24 6.11
N CYS A 88 4.75 9.11 5.57
CA CYS A 88 6.18 8.92 5.49
C CYS A 88 6.92 10.07 6.20
N VAL A 89 8.03 9.72 6.85
CA VAL A 89 8.94 10.65 7.51
C VAL A 89 10.32 10.48 6.90
N GLY A 90 10.87 11.56 6.39
CA GLY A 90 12.22 11.61 5.83
C GLY A 90 13.25 12.14 6.84
N PRO A 91 14.50 12.36 6.39
CA PRO A 91 15.52 13.02 7.20
C PRO A 91 15.09 14.45 7.59
N GLY A 92 15.35 14.83 8.83
CA GLY A 92 14.92 16.11 9.39
C GLY A 92 13.38 16.22 9.50
N PRO A 93 12.83 17.44 9.62
CA PRO A 93 11.38 17.68 9.69
C PRO A 93 10.75 17.60 8.29
N SER A 94 10.79 16.41 7.68
CA SER A 94 10.28 16.16 6.33
C SER A 94 9.15 15.14 6.36
N TYR A 95 7.94 15.56 6.00
CA TYR A 95 6.74 14.74 6.09
C TYR A 95 6.10 14.60 4.71
N PHE A 96 5.67 13.39 4.36
CA PHE A 96 5.05 13.11 3.07
C PHE A 96 3.87 12.18 3.19
N LEU A 97 2.93 12.34 2.28
CA LEU A 97 1.88 11.38 1.98
C LEU A 97 2.19 10.73 0.63
N ALA A 98 2.36 9.41 0.62
CA ALA A 98 2.53 8.62 -0.59
C ALA A 98 1.27 7.77 -0.82
N ILE A 99 0.68 7.91 -2.00
CA ILE A 99 -0.57 7.21 -2.38
C ILE A 99 -0.23 6.32 -3.58
N PRO A 100 -0.20 4.98 -3.40
CA PRO A 100 -0.02 4.08 -4.52
C PRO A 100 -1.30 3.99 -5.34
N LEU A 101 -1.13 4.06 -6.65
CA LEU A 101 -2.13 3.71 -7.65
C LEU A 101 -1.74 2.35 -8.21
N VAL A 102 -2.49 1.31 -7.84
CA VAL A 102 -2.21 -0.07 -8.27
C VAL A 102 -3.11 -0.42 -9.45
N GLU A 103 -2.48 -0.87 -10.54
CA GLU A 103 -3.12 -1.48 -11.69
C GLU A 103 -2.73 -2.97 -11.70
N ALA A 104 -3.72 -3.88 -11.67
CA ALA A 104 -3.49 -5.32 -11.73
C ALA A 104 -4.35 -5.97 -12.81
N GLY A 105 -3.76 -6.81 -13.64
CA GLY A 105 -4.46 -7.56 -14.69
C GLY A 105 -3.54 -8.55 -15.41
N LEU A 106 -4.11 -9.66 -15.92
CA LEU A 106 -3.40 -10.69 -16.73
C LEU A 106 -1.98 -11.02 -16.26
N GLY A 107 -1.80 -11.24 -14.95
CA GLY A 107 -0.52 -11.62 -14.34
C GLY A 107 0.52 -10.50 -14.18
N ARG A 108 0.20 -9.26 -14.60
CA ARG A 108 1.02 -8.07 -14.42
C ARG A 108 0.46 -7.19 -13.30
N VAL A 109 1.38 -6.58 -12.56
CA VAL A 109 1.09 -5.55 -11.57
C VAL A 109 1.93 -4.34 -11.92
N LYS A 110 1.29 -3.18 -12.01
CA LYS A 110 1.95 -1.89 -12.17
C LYS A 110 1.54 -1.00 -11.01
N VAL A 111 2.53 -0.33 -10.43
CA VAL A 111 2.32 0.61 -9.33
C VAL A 111 2.88 1.95 -9.77
N SER A 112 2.06 2.99 -9.71
CA SER A 112 2.49 4.38 -9.77
C SER A 112 2.17 5.08 -8.44
N TRP A 113 2.75 6.24 -8.20
CA TRP A 113 2.66 6.93 -6.91
C TRP A 113 2.30 8.39 -7.09
N VAL A 114 1.43 8.87 -6.21
CA VAL A 114 1.24 10.30 -5.96
C VAL A 114 1.92 10.62 -4.64
N VAL A 115 2.92 11.50 -4.67
CA VAL A 115 3.62 11.96 -3.47
C VAL A 115 3.26 13.42 -3.22
N ARG A 116 2.89 13.73 -1.98
CA ARG A 116 2.58 15.09 -1.53
C ARG A 116 3.39 15.42 -0.27
N PRO A 117 4.11 16.56 -0.22
CA PRO A 117 4.65 17.04 1.02
C PRO A 117 3.52 17.40 1.98
N LEU A 118 3.72 17.14 3.26
CA LEU A 118 2.83 17.51 4.35
C LEU A 118 3.55 18.48 5.28
N SER A 119 2.79 19.42 5.85
CA SER A 119 3.28 20.20 6.98
C SER A 119 3.25 19.36 8.25
N ALA A 120 4.01 19.78 9.28
CA ALA A 120 4.04 19.11 10.58
C ALA A 120 2.63 19.05 11.20
N GLU A 121 1.84 20.12 11.09
CA GLU A 121 0.49 20.21 11.65
C GLU A 121 -0.46 19.22 10.97
N ARG A 122 -0.36 19.08 9.64
CA ARG A 122 -1.16 18.11 8.88
C ARG A 122 -0.77 16.67 9.19
N MET A 123 0.53 16.41 9.35
CA MET A 123 1.01 15.10 9.76
C MET A 123 0.51 14.78 11.18
N HIS A 124 0.64 15.71 12.12
CA HIS A 124 0.14 15.55 13.49
C HIS A 124 -1.37 15.26 13.51
N ALA A 125 -2.17 16.05 12.78
CA ALA A 125 -3.62 15.84 12.69
C ALA A 125 -3.99 14.46 12.11
N ALA A 126 -3.24 13.95 11.14
CA ALA A 126 -3.49 12.62 10.54
C ALA A 126 -3.11 11.44 11.47
N LEU A 127 -2.29 11.72 12.48
CA LEU A 127 -1.78 10.73 13.43
C LEU A 127 -2.38 10.88 14.83
N VAL A 128 -3.31 11.82 15.05
CA VAL A 128 -3.84 12.14 16.38
C VAL A 128 -4.36 10.92 17.16
N ASP A 129 -4.95 9.95 16.45
CA ASP A 129 -5.49 8.71 17.03
C ASP A 129 -4.46 7.54 17.05
N ASP A 130 -3.19 7.80 16.75
CA ASP A 130 -2.12 6.81 16.63
C ASP A 130 -0.85 7.30 17.34
N GLU A 131 -0.82 7.11 18.66
CA GLU A 131 0.28 7.54 19.55
C GLU A 131 1.64 6.92 19.17
N HIS A 132 1.64 5.71 18.60
CA HIS A 132 2.87 5.09 18.13
C HIS A 132 3.42 5.85 16.92
N ALA A 133 2.58 6.08 15.90
CA ALA A 133 3.00 6.82 14.71
C ALA A 133 3.38 8.27 15.04
N LEU A 134 2.69 8.92 15.99
CA LEU A 134 3.07 10.25 16.49
C LEU A 134 4.48 10.27 17.08
N ARG A 135 4.79 9.31 17.96
CA ARG A 135 6.14 9.21 18.55
C ARG A 135 7.20 8.89 17.52
N GLU A 136 6.89 8.07 16.53
CA GLU A 136 7.84 7.80 15.45
C GLU A 136 8.08 9.01 14.55
N ALA A 137 7.07 9.87 14.37
CA ALA A 137 7.16 11.07 13.54
C ALA A 137 7.87 12.24 14.25
N PHE A 138 7.53 12.48 15.51
CA PHE A 138 7.86 13.71 16.24
C PHE A 138 8.74 13.47 17.49
N GLY A 139 8.96 12.22 17.88
CA GLY A 139 9.68 11.88 19.11
C GLY A 139 8.79 11.82 20.36
N PRO A 140 9.38 11.71 21.56
CA PRO A 140 8.67 11.40 22.80
C PRO A 140 7.74 12.51 23.34
N ASN A 141 7.89 13.77 22.91
CA ASN A 141 7.01 14.89 23.26
C ASN A 141 6.51 15.62 22.01
N PRO A 142 5.44 15.14 21.35
CA PRO A 142 4.90 15.78 20.14
C PRO A 142 4.33 17.18 20.39
N GLY A 143 3.87 17.46 21.61
CA GLY A 143 3.21 18.71 21.99
C GLY A 143 4.16 19.92 22.11
N ASP A 144 5.46 19.69 22.30
CA ASP A 144 6.45 20.77 22.47
C ASP A 144 6.90 21.38 21.12
N LEU A 145 6.52 20.76 19.99
CA LEU A 145 6.89 21.22 18.63
C LEU A 145 5.90 22.24 18.04
N LEU A 146 4.80 22.52 18.74
CA LEU A 146 3.75 23.47 18.32
C LEU A 146 3.69 24.73 19.21
N ALA A 147 4.63 24.89 20.14
CA ALA A 147 4.80 26.05 21.02
C ALA A 147 5.85 27.02 20.48
#